data_AF-F0RDK9-F1
#
_entry.id   AF-F0RDK9-F1
#
_cell.length_a   1.000
_cell.length_b   1.000
_cell.length_c   1.000
_cell.angle_alpha   90.00
_cell.angle_beta   90.00
_cell.angle_gamma   90.00
#
_symmetry.space_group_name_H-M   'P 1'
#
loop_
_entity.id
_entity.type
_entity.pdbx_description
1 polymer ?
#
loop_
_entity_poly.entity_id
_entity_poly.type
_entity_poly.pdbx_seq_one_letter_code
_entity_poly.pdbx_strand_id
1 'polypeptide(L)'
;MKKQYKIWQNEWRQIMEKPINVEVDPKCDFDLHFDIWELDKNKFIELFNSFPKGTEIGNNAYNLRNGLIEEFNQKLNKEEIISETQKAINDLQKIAYSEELNNPKIIFRTGNSMSDLTDINYSEMISIEIDDQIYDFIKKGTGEIGNNAYHFLSEPMYRMRSSYVPSRWILWTLTDINHINPYKSLLKLENNNCSVFLIDDGGILIFQTKE
;
A
#
# COMPACT_ATOMS: atom_id res chain seq x y z
N MET A 1 14.44 -18.21 4.13
CA MET A 1 14.39 -16.73 4.13
C MET A 1 15.68 -16.10 3.58
N LYS A 2 16.82 -16.10 4.30
CA LYS A 2 18.06 -15.40 3.86
C LYS A 2 18.57 -15.78 2.46
N LYS A 3 18.50 -17.06 2.07
CA LYS A 3 18.94 -17.52 0.75
C LYS A 3 18.07 -16.96 -0.39
N GLN A 4 16.75 -16.92 -0.22
CA GLN A 4 15.83 -16.43 -1.26
C GLN A 4 16.01 -14.93 -1.48
N TYR A 5 16.17 -14.15 -0.41
CA TYR A 5 16.35 -12.71 -0.55
C TYR A 5 17.67 -12.39 -1.24
N LYS A 6 18.71 -13.19 -0.99
CA LYS A 6 19.98 -13.01 -1.66
C LYS A 6 19.88 -13.28 -3.17
N ILE A 7 19.07 -14.27 -3.57
CA ILE A 7 18.78 -14.54 -4.99
C ILE A 7 18.10 -13.31 -5.62
N TRP A 8 17.00 -12.84 -5.04
CA TRP A 8 16.28 -11.67 -5.56
C TRP A 8 17.12 -10.39 -5.55
N GLN A 9 17.89 -10.15 -4.49
CA GLN A 9 18.82 -9.01 -4.41
C GLN A 9 19.84 -9.05 -5.55
N ASN A 10 20.42 -10.22 -5.82
CA ASN A 10 21.39 -10.38 -6.91
C ASN A 10 20.73 -10.23 -8.29
N GLU A 11 19.52 -10.78 -8.49
CA GLU A 11 18.74 -10.61 -9.73
C GLU A 11 18.43 -9.13 -9.99
N TRP A 12 17.94 -8.40 -8.98
CA TRP A 12 17.66 -6.97 -9.09
C TRP A 12 18.91 -6.19 -9.41
N ARG A 13 20.02 -6.44 -8.70
CA ARG A 13 21.30 -5.79 -8.96
C ARG A 13 21.80 -6.08 -10.37
N GLN A 14 21.63 -7.29 -10.88
CA GLN A 14 21.99 -7.62 -12.25
C GLN A 14 21.16 -6.80 -13.27
N ILE A 15 19.84 -6.71 -13.10
CA ILE A 15 18.94 -5.93 -13.98
C ILE A 15 19.26 -4.43 -13.92
N MET A 16 19.62 -3.94 -12.73
CA MET A 16 20.05 -2.57 -12.48
C MET A 16 21.50 -2.29 -12.91
N GLU A 17 22.22 -3.29 -13.45
CA GLU A 17 23.63 -3.19 -13.84
C GLU A 17 24.55 -2.76 -12.67
N LYS A 18 24.20 -3.19 -11.46
CA LYS A 18 24.95 -2.93 -10.21
C LYS A 18 25.78 -4.15 -9.78
N PRO A 19 26.81 -3.95 -8.94
CA PRO A 19 27.59 -5.06 -8.39
C PRO A 19 26.70 -6.09 -7.67
N ILE A 20 26.83 -7.36 -8.05
CA ILE A 20 26.17 -8.51 -7.41
C ILE A 20 27.00 -9.01 -6.21
N ASN A 21 26.44 -9.91 -5.40
CA ASN A 21 27.12 -10.53 -4.25
C ASN A 21 27.59 -9.55 -3.15
N VAL A 22 27.00 -8.37 -3.07
CA VAL A 22 27.23 -7.44 -1.96
C VAL A 22 26.79 -8.03 -0.62
N GLU A 23 27.59 -7.88 0.44
CA GLU A 23 27.23 -8.32 1.80
C GLU A 23 26.37 -7.28 2.52
N VAL A 24 25.26 -6.89 1.92
CA VAL A 24 24.31 -5.92 2.49
C VAL A 24 23.00 -6.64 2.77
N ASP A 25 22.44 -6.43 3.97
CA ASP A 25 21.08 -6.88 4.28
C ASP A 25 20.12 -6.22 3.28
N PRO A 26 19.26 -6.97 2.57
CA PRO A 26 18.25 -6.39 1.66
C PRO A 26 17.41 -5.26 2.30
N LYS A 27 17.21 -5.29 3.62
CA LYS A 27 16.53 -4.22 4.38
C LYS A 27 17.35 -2.93 4.53
N CYS A 28 18.63 -2.95 4.17
CA CYS A 28 19.54 -1.81 4.19
C CYS A 28 20.14 -1.54 2.81
N ASP A 29 19.66 -2.25 1.79
CA ASP A 29 20.15 -2.10 0.42
C ASP A 29 19.44 -0.93 -0.27
N PHE A 30 19.93 0.28 0.02
CA PHE A 30 19.32 1.52 -0.46
C PHE A 30 19.27 1.63 -1.99
N ASP A 31 20.20 0.97 -2.69
CA ASP A 31 20.14 0.85 -4.15
C ASP A 31 18.78 0.25 -4.57
N LEU A 32 18.35 -0.82 -3.90
CA LEU A 32 17.10 -1.51 -4.21
C LEU A 32 15.86 -0.76 -3.73
N HIS A 33 16.01 0.18 -2.81
CA HIS A 33 14.90 0.95 -2.25
C HIS A 33 14.58 2.19 -3.07
N PHE A 34 15.61 2.81 -3.67
CA PHE A 34 15.50 4.10 -4.34
C PHE A 34 15.79 4.02 -5.83
N ASP A 35 16.86 3.35 -6.25
CA ASP A 35 17.33 3.46 -7.64
C ASP A 35 16.48 2.63 -8.61
N ILE A 36 15.70 1.67 -8.11
CA ILE A 36 14.74 0.92 -8.94
C ILE A 36 13.74 1.86 -9.64
N TRP A 37 13.44 3.00 -9.03
CA TRP A 37 12.43 3.93 -9.54
C TRP A 37 12.91 4.74 -10.73
N GLU A 38 14.22 4.78 -10.98
CA GLU A 38 14.81 5.51 -12.11
C GLU A 38 15.00 4.62 -13.37
N LEU A 39 14.60 3.35 -13.28
CA LEU A 39 14.63 2.43 -14.41
C LEU A 39 13.55 2.75 -15.45
N ASP A 40 13.84 2.42 -16.72
CA ASP A 40 12.81 2.39 -17.75
C ASP A 40 11.77 1.30 -17.46
N LYS A 41 10.58 1.43 -18.07
CA LYS A 41 9.47 0.51 -17.83
C LYS A 41 9.86 -0.97 -17.98
N ASN A 42 10.63 -1.34 -19.01
CA ASN A 42 10.90 -2.74 -19.28
C ASN A 42 11.81 -3.32 -18.19
N LYS A 43 12.90 -2.63 -17.85
CA LYS A 43 13.79 -3.02 -16.76
C LYS A 43 13.06 -3.02 -15.41
N PHE A 44 12.22 -2.02 -15.16
CA PHE A 44 11.44 -1.96 -13.92
C PHE A 44 10.53 -3.17 -13.76
N ILE A 45 9.75 -3.53 -14.78
CA ILE A 45 8.87 -4.71 -14.74
C ILE A 45 9.68 -6.00 -14.61
N GLU A 46 10.84 -6.07 -15.27
CA GLU A 46 11.73 -7.23 -15.22
C GLU A 46 12.17 -7.58 -13.80
N LEU A 47 12.39 -6.58 -12.94
CA LEU A 47 12.70 -6.78 -11.51
C LEU A 47 11.71 -7.73 -10.85
N PHE A 48 10.46 -7.71 -11.26
CA PHE A 48 9.41 -8.44 -10.57
C PHE A 48 9.23 -9.88 -11.07
N ASN A 49 9.84 -10.29 -12.18
CA ASN A 49 9.54 -11.55 -12.86
C ASN A 49 9.72 -12.81 -12.00
N SER A 50 10.59 -12.78 -10.97
CA SER A 50 10.86 -13.90 -10.09
C SER A 50 9.95 -13.98 -8.86
N PHE A 51 9.03 -13.03 -8.67
CA PHE A 51 8.04 -13.09 -7.57
C PHE A 51 6.73 -13.73 -8.02
N PRO A 52 5.97 -14.35 -7.09
CA PRO A 52 4.57 -14.69 -7.32
C PRO A 52 3.80 -13.45 -7.77
N LYS A 53 3.05 -13.57 -8.88
CA LYS A 53 2.29 -12.45 -9.47
C LYS A 53 3.15 -11.22 -9.82
N GLY A 54 4.45 -11.43 -10.03
CA GLY A 54 5.43 -10.38 -10.24
C GLY A 54 5.08 -9.38 -11.34
N THR A 55 4.66 -9.86 -12.50
CA THR A 55 4.26 -8.97 -13.62
C THR A 55 3.11 -8.03 -13.24
N GLU A 56 2.14 -8.50 -12.45
CA GLU A 56 1.02 -7.67 -11.99
C GLU A 56 1.48 -6.64 -10.96
N ILE A 57 2.29 -7.07 -9.98
CA ILE A 57 2.91 -6.18 -8.98
C ILE A 57 3.71 -5.07 -9.64
N GLY A 58 4.59 -5.42 -10.58
CA GLY A 58 5.41 -4.46 -11.32
C GLY A 58 4.56 -3.48 -12.12
N ASN A 59 3.52 -3.95 -12.82
CA ASN A 59 2.65 -3.07 -13.60
C ASN A 59 1.87 -2.12 -12.69
N ASN A 60 1.33 -2.62 -11.58
CA ASN A 60 0.61 -1.81 -10.60
C ASN A 60 1.53 -0.73 -10.00
N ALA A 61 2.75 -1.09 -9.59
CA ALA A 61 3.73 -0.15 -9.05
C ALA A 61 4.15 0.91 -10.07
N TYR A 62 4.49 0.51 -11.30
CA TYR A 62 4.89 1.43 -12.37
C TYR A 62 3.76 2.39 -12.73
N ASN A 63 2.55 1.87 -12.94
CA ASN A 63 1.41 2.68 -13.33
C ASN A 63 0.99 3.63 -12.22
N LEU A 64 1.01 3.19 -10.95
CA LEU A 64 0.66 4.04 -9.82
C LEU A 64 1.68 5.16 -9.60
N ARG A 65 2.98 4.87 -9.70
CA ARG A 65 4.04 5.89 -9.59
C ARG A 65 3.89 6.97 -10.66
N ASN A 66 3.64 6.56 -11.90
CA ASN A 66 3.56 7.47 -13.04
C ASN A 66 2.18 8.09 -13.26
N GLY A 67 1.23 7.91 -12.33
CA GLY A 67 -0.11 8.47 -12.44
C GLY A 67 -0.90 7.93 -13.65
N LEU A 68 -0.65 6.69 -14.07
CA LEU A 68 -1.28 6.08 -15.24
C LEU A 68 -2.60 5.35 -14.92
N ILE A 69 -3.01 5.35 -13.65
CA ILE A 69 -4.27 4.71 -13.21
C ILE A 69 -5.34 5.80 -13.07
N GLU A 70 -6.13 5.99 -14.12
CA GLU A 70 -7.10 7.08 -14.25
C GLU A 70 -8.07 7.18 -13.07
N GLU A 71 -8.56 6.04 -12.56
CA GLU A 71 -9.52 6.01 -11.46
C GLU A 71 -9.00 6.63 -10.15
N PHE A 72 -7.68 6.69 -9.96
CA PHE A 72 -7.04 7.32 -8.81
C PHE A 72 -6.72 8.80 -9.01
N ASN A 73 -6.71 9.28 -10.25
CA ASN A 73 -6.40 10.68 -10.57
C ASN A 73 -7.64 11.60 -10.55
N GLN A 74 -8.83 11.03 -10.38
CA GLN A 74 -10.08 11.78 -10.30
C GLN A 74 -10.14 12.57 -8.99
N LYS A 75 -10.26 13.90 -9.11
CA LYS A 75 -10.52 14.78 -7.96
C LYS A 75 -11.97 14.62 -7.51
N LEU A 76 -12.16 14.37 -6.22
CA LEU A 76 -13.44 14.11 -5.60
C LEU A 76 -13.90 15.34 -4.80
N ASN A 77 -15.20 15.63 -4.86
CA ASN A 77 -15.83 16.56 -3.94
C ASN A 77 -16.06 15.92 -2.56
N LYS A 78 -16.58 16.70 -1.61
CA LYS A 78 -16.81 16.25 -0.22
C LYS A 78 -17.76 15.05 -0.14
N GLU A 79 -18.88 15.10 -0.85
CA GLU A 79 -19.88 14.03 -0.87
C GLU A 79 -19.30 12.74 -1.45
N GLU A 80 -18.50 12.85 -2.50
CA GLU A 80 -17.79 11.74 -3.13
C GLU A 80 -16.71 11.16 -2.21
N ILE A 81 -15.97 11.98 -1.48
CA ILE A 81 -14.99 11.53 -0.47
C ILE A 81 -15.68 10.72 0.65
N ILE A 82 -16.81 11.21 1.14
CA ILE A 82 -17.60 10.50 2.16
C ILE A 82 -18.11 9.17 1.59
N SER A 83 -18.62 9.17 0.36
CA SER A 83 -19.07 7.94 -0.31
C SER A 83 -17.94 6.93 -0.52
N GLU A 84 -16.77 7.40 -0.95
CA GLU A 84 -15.60 6.54 -1.15
C GLU A 84 -15.07 5.99 0.18
N THR A 85 -15.17 6.76 1.26
CA THR A 85 -14.87 6.28 2.62
C THR A 85 -15.82 5.16 3.05
N GLN A 86 -17.12 5.29 2.76
CA GLN A 86 -18.10 4.23 3.02
C GLN A 86 -17.81 2.96 2.22
N LYS A 87 -17.36 3.09 0.96
CA LYS A 87 -16.88 1.94 0.17
C LYS A 87 -15.66 1.30 0.81
N ALA A 88 -14.67 2.10 1.25
CA ALA A 88 -13.50 1.58 1.95
C ALA A 88 -13.91 0.76 3.18
N ILE A 89 -14.77 1.31 4.04
CA ILE A 89 -15.30 0.61 5.22
C ILE A 89 -15.97 -0.71 4.83
N ASN A 90 -16.86 -0.69 3.83
CA ASN A 90 -17.54 -1.89 3.35
C ASN A 90 -16.58 -2.95 2.80
N ASP A 91 -15.53 -2.54 2.08
CA ASP A 91 -14.54 -3.47 1.52
C ASP A 91 -13.62 -4.04 2.59
N LEU A 92 -13.25 -3.23 3.60
CA LEU A 92 -12.51 -3.69 4.76
C LEU A 92 -13.33 -4.74 5.56
N GLN A 93 -14.58 -4.43 5.86
CA GLN A 93 -15.53 -5.28 6.60
C GLN A 93 -15.81 -6.64 5.95
N LYS A 94 -15.74 -6.73 4.62
CA LYS A 94 -15.89 -8.01 3.90
C LYS A 94 -14.71 -8.97 4.14
N ILE A 95 -13.56 -8.43 4.54
CA ILE A 95 -12.31 -9.18 4.70
C ILE A 95 -12.02 -9.41 6.19
N ALA A 96 -12.06 -8.34 6.99
CA ALA A 96 -11.87 -8.38 8.43
C ALA A 96 -12.95 -7.52 9.11
N TYR A 97 -13.80 -8.16 9.91
CA TYR A 97 -14.83 -7.48 10.67
C TYR A 97 -14.20 -6.74 11.85
N SER A 98 -14.55 -5.46 12.01
CA SER A 98 -14.29 -4.63 13.19
C SER A 98 -15.61 -4.01 13.68
N GLU A 99 -15.81 -3.94 14.99
CA GLU A 99 -17.02 -3.34 15.55
C GLU A 99 -17.05 -1.83 15.33
N GLU A 100 -15.88 -1.18 15.37
CA GLU A 100 -15.67 0.26 15.18
C GLU A 100 -16.08 0.75 13.79
N LEU A 101 -16.01 -0.13 12.79
CA LEU A 101 -16.40 0.15 11.41
C LEU A 101 -17.86 -0.22 11.10
N ASN A 102 -18.62 -0.71 12.08
CA ASN A 102 -20.04 -1.05 11.89
C ASN A 102 -20.93 0.20 12.09
N ASN A 103 -21.45 0.77 11.00
CA ASN A 103 -22.25 2.00 11.00
C ASN A 103 -21.59 3.20 11.72
N PRO A 104 -20.34 3.56 11.39
CA PRO A 104 -19.60 4.58 12.11
C PRO A 104 -20.13 5.98 11.82
N LYS A 105 -20.03 6.87 12.80
CA LYS A 105 -20.21 8.30 12.57
C LYS A 105 -19.00 8.84 11.81
N ILE A 106 -19.24 9.38 10.61
CA ILE A 106 -18.18 10.00 9.80
C ILE A 106 -18.09 11.50 10.08
N ILE A 107 -16.90 11.96 10.41
CA ILE A 107 -16.55 13.36 10.62
C ILE A 107 -15.58 13.78 9.51
N PHE A 108 -15.96 14.80 8.75
CA PHE A 108 -15.10 15.37 7.72
C PHE A 108 -14.45 16.67 8.20
N ARG A 109 -13.14 16.79 8.01
CA ARG A 109 -12.33 17.98 8.34
C ARG A 109 -11.38 18.31 7.20
N THR A 110 -11.07 19.60 7.07
CA THR A 110 -10.04 20.09 6.15
C THR A 110 -9.07 20.98 6.90
N GLY A 111 -7.79 20.92 6.57
CA GLY A 111 -6.74 21.66 7.28
C GLY A 111 -5.41 21.65 6.52
N ASN A 112 -4.40 22.29 7.08
CA ASN A 112 -3.05 22.26 6.50
C ASN A 112 -2.23 21.12 7.11
N SER A 113 -2.53 20.74 8.36
CA SER A 113 -1.86 19.66 9.07
C SER A 113 -2.83 18.95 10.01
N MET A 114 -2.63 17.65 10.24
CA MET A 114 -3.34 16.90 11.28
C MET A 114 -3.12 17.50 12.68
N SER A 115 -1.99 18.19 12.91
CA SER A 115 -1.73 18.92 14.16
C SER A 115 -2.74 20.03 14.45
N ASP A 116 -3.49 20.48 13.44
CA ASP A 116 -4.54 21.49 13.60
C ASP A 116 -5.78 20.91 14.32
N LEU A 117 -5.86 19.58 14.49
CA LEU A 117 -6.99 18.88 15.11
C LEU A 117 -6.76 18.67 16.62
N THR A 118 -6.62 19.75 17.38
CA THR A 118 -6.36 19.68 18.85
C THR A 118 -7.48 19.02 19.65
N ASP A 119 -8.69 18.96 19.09
CA ASP A 119 -9.90 18.54 19.79
C ASP A 119 -10.34 17.11 19.43
N ILE A 120 -9.59 16.40 18.58
CA ILE A 120 -9.93 15.05 18.14
C ILE A 120 -8.77 14.12 18.45
N ASN A 121 -8.99 13.17 19.35
CA ASN A 121 -8.06 12.06 19.53
C ASN A 121 -8.33 11.02 18.44
N TYR A 122 -7.34 10.79 17.60
CA TYR A 122 -7.36 9.75 16.57
C TYR A 122 -6.27 8.73 16.90
N SER A 123 -6.56 7.45 16.68
CA SER A 123 -5.70 6.36 17.09
C SER A 123 -4.97 5.76 15.88
N GLU A 124 -5.75 5.13 15.00
CA GLU A 124 -5.26 4.20 14.00
C GLU A 124 -5.92 4.43 12.65
N MET A 125 -5.29 3.97 11.58
CA MET A 125 -5.95 3.93 10.27
C MET A 125 -7.08 2.91 10.31
N ILE A 126 -8.15 3.16 9.55
CA ILE A 126 -9.28 2.23 9.48
C ILE A 126 -8.92 0.84 8.91
N SER A 127 -7.73 0.68 8.32
CA SER A 127 -7.22 -0.58 7.77
C SER A 127 -6.47 -1.46 8.76
N ILE A 128 -6.29 -1.05 10.02
CA ILE A 128 -5.39 -1.70 10.99
C ILE A 128 -5.60 -3.23 11.10
N GLU A 129 -6.85 -3.68 11.21
CA GLU A 129 -7.20 -5.10 11.30
C GLU A 129 -6.70 -5.91 10.10
N ILE A 130 -6.77 -5.34 8.89
CA ILE A 130 -6.26 -6.00 7.69
C ILE A 130 -4.75 -5.90 7.61
N ASP A 131 -4.17 -4.78 8.04
CA ASP A 131 -2.72 -4.58 8.04
C ASP A 131 -2.01 -5.61 8.92
N ASP A 132 -2.63 -6.01 10.04
CA ASP A 132 -2.13 -7.06 10.93
C ASP A 132 -2.29 -8.47 10.34
N GLN A 133 -3.34 -8.69 9.54
CA GLN A 133 -3.70 -10.01 8.99
C GLN A 133 -3.16 -10.27 7.57
N ILE A 134 -2.64 -9.25 6.88
CA ILE A 134 -2.20 -9.36 5.48
C ILE A 134 -1.17 -10.47 5.26
N TYR A 135 -0.30 -10.73 6.25
CA TYR A 135 0.66 -11.83 6.21
C TYR A 135 -0.04 -13.19 6.11
N ASP A 136 -1.13 -13.39 6.87
CA ASP A 136 -1.89 -14.63 6.84
C ASP A 136 -2.64 -14.80 5.52
N PHE A 137 -3.16 -13.71 4.95
CA PHE A 137 -3.79 -13.74 3.62
C PHE A 137 -2.78 -14.09 2.53
N ILE A 138 -1.59 -13.48 2.54
CA ILE A 138 -0.52 -13.79 1.58
C ILE A 138 -0.07 -15.24 1.73
N LYS A 139 0.13 -15.70 2.97
CA LYS A 139 0.49 -17.10 3.24
C LYS A 139 -0.53 -18.09 2.70
N LYS A 140 -1.83 -17.80 2.84
CA LYS A 140 -2.91 -18.64 2.31
C LYS A 140 -2.96 -18.64 0.79
N GLY A 141 -2.71 -17.49 0.15
CA GLY A 141 -2.77 -17.34 -1.30
C GLY A 141 -1.55 -17.89 -2.04
N THR A 142 -0.36 -17.38 -1.71
CA THR A 142 0.88 -17.67 -2.45
C THR A 142 1.92 -18.41 -1.61
N GLY A 143 1.58 -18.84 -0.40
CA GLY A 143 2.44 -19.64 0.46
C GLY A 143 3.63 -18.86 1.04
N GLU A 144 4.63 -19.60 1.51
CA GLU A 144 5.84 -19.02 2.10
C GLU A 144 6.64 -18.16 1.11
N ILE A 145 6.59 -18.49 -0.18
CA ILE A 145 7.28 -17.68 -1.20
C ILE A 145 6.63 -16.29 -1.34
N GLY A 146 5.31 -16.21 -1.20
CA GLY A 146 4.56 -14.95 -1.11
C GLY A 146 4.97 -14.09 0.08
N ASN A 147 5.03 -14.69 1.27
CA ASN A 147 5.47 -13.98 2.48
C ASN A 147 6.90 -13.46 2.37
N ASN A 148 7.79 -14.28 1.80
CA ASN A 148 9.16 -13.85 1.51
C ASN A 148 9.16 -12.65 0.54
N ALA A 149 8.34 -12.70 -0.52
CA ALA A 149 8.22 -11.60 -1.49
C ALA A 149 7.68 -10.34 -0.83
N TYR A 150 6.63 -10.45 -0.02
CA TYR A 150 6.05 -9.35 0.74
C TYR A 150 7.09 -8.62 1.59
N HIS A 151 7.88 -9.34 2.37
CA HIS A 151 8.93 -8.74 3.20
C HIS A 151 10.12 -8.18 2.41
N PHE A 152 10.45 -8.75 1.26
CA PHE A 152 11.49 -8.22 0.39
C PHE A 152 11.04 -6.91 -0.28
N LEU A 153 9.77 -6.84 -0.70
CA LEU A 153 9.20 -5.73 -1.45
C LEU A 153 8.62 -4.61 -0.57
N SER A 154 8.32 -4.87 0.70
CA SER A 154 7.62 -3.92 1.58
C SER A 154 8.30 -2.56 1.66
N GLU A 155 9.63 -2.56 1.79
CA GLU A 155 10.41 -1.33 1.94
C GLU A 155 10.54 -0.58 0.60
N PRO A 156 10.98 -1.21 -0.51
CA PRO A 156 10.92 -0.55 -1.83
C PRO A 156 9.56 0.08 -2.12
N MET A 157 8.46 -0.67 -1.91
CA MET A 157 7.10 -0.19 -2.19
C MET A 157 6.67 0.95 -1.27
N TYR A 158 7.04 0.91 0.02
CA TYR A 158 6.80 2.03 0.93
C TYR A 158 7.53 3.30 0.45
N ARG A 159 8.78 3.17 0.00
CA ARG A 159 9.59 4.31 -0.48
C ARG A 159 9.05 5.00 -1.72
N MET A 160 8.19 4.35 -2.50
CA MET A 160 7.53 4.96 -3.65
C MET A 160 6.77 6.26 -3.30
N ARG A 161 6.08 6.29 -2.15
CA ARG A 161 5.23 7.42 -1.71
C ARG A 161 5.33 7.74 -0.21
N SER A 162 6.19 7.04 0.53
CA SER A 162 6.27 7.12 2.00
C SER A 162 4.93 6.87 2.71
N SER A 163 4.07 6.03 2.12
CA SER A 163 2.78 5.63 2.67
C SER A 163 2.58 4.12 2.55
N TYR A 164 1.94 3.52 3.55
CA TYR A 164 1.60 2.11 3.52
C TYR A 164 0.42 1.81 2.60
N VAL A 165 -0.59 2.67 2.47
CA VAL A 165 -1.76 2.41 1.60
C VAL A 165 -1.39 2.04 0.15
N PRO A 166 -0.56 2.81 -0.58
CA PRO A 166 -0.15 2.44 -1.93
C PRO A 166 0.69 1.15 -1.95
N SER A 167 1.57 0.96 -0.96
CA SER A 167 2.38 -0.26 -0.82
C SER A 167 1.49 -1.49 -0.60
N ARG A 168 0.51 -1.39 0.31
CA ARG A 168 -0.46 -2.43 0.63
C ARG A 168 -1.37 -2.74 -0.54
N TRP A 169 -1.85 -1.72 -1.27
CA TRP A 169 -2.64 -1.92 -2.48
C TRP A 169 -1.88 -2.75 -3.52
N ILE A 170 -0.60 -2.46 -3.77
CA ILE A 170 0.24 -3.25 -4.69
C ILE A 170 0.46 -4.66 -4.15
N LEU A 171 0.89 -4.79 -2.89
CA LEU A 171 1.29 -6.08 -2.31
C LEU A 171 0.10 -6.99 -1.99
N TRP A 172 -1.12 -6.45 -1.96
CA TRP A 172 -2.34 -7.25 -1.85
C TRP A 172 -2.48 -8.26 -3.00
N THR A 173 -1.89 -7.99 -4.17
CA THR A 173 -1.82 -8.95 -5.29
C THR A 173 -1.21 -10.30 -4.86
N LEU A 174 -0.32 -10.33 -3.87
CA LEU A 174 0.26 -11.56 -3.33
C LEU A 174 -0.74 -12.44 -2.54
N THR A 175 -1.92 -11.91 -2.18
CA THR A 175 -2.97 -12.71 -1.51
C THR A 175 -3.68 -13.66 -2.46
N ASP A 176 -3.59 -13.44 -3.78
CA ASP A 176 -4.38 -14.14 -4.81
C ASP A 176 -5.91 -14.07 -4.58
N ILE A 177 -6.38 -13.15 -3.71
CA ILE A 177 -7.79 -12.86 -3.50
C ILE A 177 -8.22 -11.87 -4.60
N ASN A 178 -8.39 -12.41 -5.82
CA ASN A 178 -8.54 -11.66 -7.07
C ASN A 178 -9.82 -10.81 -7.19
N HIS A 179 -10.70 -10.80 -6.17
CA HIS A 179 -12.04 -10.20 -6.29
C HIS A 179 -12.22 -8.94 -5.46
N ILE A 180 -11.37 -8.67 -4.47
CA ILE A 180 -11.48 -7.51 -3.57
C ILE A 180 -10.07 -7.09 -3.16
N ASN A 181 -9.63 -5.90 -3.58
CA ASN A 181 -8.47 -5.23 -3.00
C ASN A 181 -8.99 -4.15 -2.04
N PRO A 182 -8.96 -4.39 -0.71
CA PRO A 182 -9.62 -3.52 0.26
C PRO A 182 -8.95 -2.14 0.36
N TYR A 183 -7.73 -1.99 -0.16
CA TYR A 183 -7.00 -0.72 -0.17
C TYR A 183 -7.35 0.17 -1.37
N LYS A 184 -8.16 -0.30 -2.33
CA LYS A 184 -8.47 0.47 -3.54
C LYS A 184 -9.12 1.82 -3.22
N SER A 185 -10.18 1.81 -2.43
CA SER A 185 -10.90 3.03 -2.03
C SER A 185 -10.04 3.92 -1.14
N LEU A 186 -9.23 3.34 -0.24
CA LEU A 186 -8.24 4.07 0.57
C LEU A 186 -7.19 4.78 -0.29
N LEU A 187 -6.68 4.12 -1.32
CA LEU A 187 -5.71 4.70 -2.25
C LEU A 187 -6.33 5.84 -3.07
N LYS A 188 -7.59 5.71 -3.46
CA LYS A 188 -8.33 6.80 -4.13
C LYS A 188 -8.49 8.02 -3.22
N LEU A 189 -8.76 7.79 -1.93
CA LEU A 189 -8.82 8.84 -0.90
C LEU A 189 -7.45 9.51 -0.68
N GLU A 190 -6.37 8.73 -0.59
CA GLU A 190 -5.02 9.27 -0.43
C GLU A 190 -4.61 10.15 -1.62
N ASN A 191 -4.95 9.78 -2.86
CA ASN A 191 -4.72 10.63 -4.05
C ASN A 191 -5.58 11.91 -4.06
N ASN A 192 -6.60 11.98 -3.20
CA ASN A 192 -7.40 13.17 -2.93
C ASN A 192 -6.94 13.91 -1.66
N ASN A 193 -5.70 13.66 -1.21
CA ASN A 193 -5.08 14.19 0.00
C ASN A 193 -5.89 13.91 1.27
N CYS A 194 -6.64 12.80 1.29
CA CYS A 194 -7.44 12.40 2.43
C CYS A 194 -6.72 11.30 3.22
N SER A 195 -6.73 11.44 4.54
CA SER A 195 -6.38 10.39 5.49
C SER A 195 -7.62 10.01 6.31
N VAL A 196 -7.78 8.72 6.61
CA VAL A 196 -8.97 8.19 7.26
C VAL A 196 -8.59 7.40 8.50
N PHE A 197 -9.08 7.83 9.65
CA PHE A 197 -8.69 7.33 10.96
C PHE A 197 -9.89 6.92 11.80
N LEU A 198 -9.66 5.96 12.70
CA LEU A 198 -10.52 5.71 13.85
C LEU A 198 -10.33 6.83 14.88
N ILE A 199 -11.41 7.18 15.58
CA ILE A 199 -11.40 8.10 16.71
C ILE A 199 -11.94 7.40 17.95
N ASP A 200 -11.40 7.76 19.13
CA ASP A 200 -11.66 7.07 20.40
C ASP A 200 -13.14 6.99 20.79
N ASP A 201 -13.95 7.96 20.37
CA ASP A 201 -15.39 8.03 20.65
C ASP A 201 -16.26 7.16 19.71
N GLY A 202 -15.68 6.22 18.97
CA GLY A 202 -16.40 5.27 18.13
C GLY A 202 -16.87 5.85 16.78
N GLY A 203 -15.98 6.55 16.08
CA GLY A 203 -16.28 7.13 14.77
C GLY A 203 -15.11 7.05 13.80
N ILE A 204 -15.29 7.70 12.66
CA ILE A 204 -14.26 7.84 11.63
C ILE A 204 -14.02 9.31 11.34
N LEU A 205 -12.75 9.71 11.39
CA LEU A 205 -12.29 11.00 10.92
C LEU A 205 -11.75 10.86 9.49
N ILE A 206 -12.31 11.65 8.57
CA ILE A 206 -11.69 11.96 7.30
C ILE A 206 -11.04 13.33 7.43
N PHE A 207 -9.73 13.39 7.26
CA PHE A 207 -8.98 14.64 7.18
C PHE A 207 -8.45 14.85 5.76
N GLN A 208 -8.83 15.96 5.14
CA GLN A 208 -8.31 16.37 3.83
C GLN A 208 -7.34 17.53 3.97
N THR A 209 -6.09 17.32 3.57
CA THR A 209 -5.07 18.37 3.52
C THR A 209 -5.35 19.32 2.37
N LYS A 210 -5.29 20.63 2.64
CA LYS A 210 -5.40 21.67 1.61
C LYS A 210 -4.12 21.72 0.78
N GLU A 211 -4.28 21.71 -0.55
CA GLU A 211 -3.21 22.01 -1.51
C GLU A 211 -2.86 23.50 -1.53
#